data_AF-A0A8X6GJ48-F1
#
_entry.id   AF-A0A8X6GJ48-F1
#
_cell.length_a   1.000
_cell.length_b   1.000
_cell.length_c   1.000
_cell.angle_alpha   90.00
_cell.angle_beta   90.00
_cell.angle_gamma   90.00
#
_symmetry.space_group_name_H-M   'P 1'
#
loop_
_entity.id
_entity.type
_entity.pdbx_description
1 polymer ?
#
loop_
_entity_poly.entity_id
_entity_poly.type
_entity_poly.pdbx_seq_one_letter_code
_entity_poly.pdbx_strand_id
1 'polypeptide(L)'
;MSLGEGNVEVVQFNERFCGRKIPKKLNKPSESMKIEDTSTEAKEFNIKKARYEIMRFGISGFDKERQKQDKIALAIRLGAKPPKKEYTNYKILMEQKKKLKEEEKAQKTDQYILKQLKGRKKTHSKKRIK
;
A
#
# COMPACT_ATOMS: atom_id res chain seq x y z
N MET A 1 8.99 -59.98 50.32
CA MET A 1 8.03 -59.27 49.45
C MET A 1 8.83 -58.26 48.64
N SER A 2 8.91 -58.49 47.33
CA SER A 2 9.68 -57.71 46.35
C SER A 2 9.02 -56.35 46.09
N LEU A 3 9.74 -55.27 46.34
CA LEU A 3 9.32 -53.91 45.94
C LEU A 3 9.74 -53.71 44.48
N GLY A 4 8.75 -53.56 43.59
CA GLY A 4 8.97 -53.33 42.17
C GLY A 4 9.60 -51.96 41.94
N GLU A 5 10.74 -51.93 41.27
CA GLU A 5 11.40 -50.72 40.80
C GLU A 5 10.62 -50.15 39.62
N GLY A 6 9.64 -49.31 39.91
CA GLY A 6 9.03 -48.45 38.89
C GLY A 6 10.03 -47.39 38.47
N ASN A 7 10.46 -47.39 37.21
CA ASN A 7 11.28 -46.32 36.65
C ASN A 7 10.48 -45.00 36.70
N VAL A 8 10.86 -44.07 37.58
CA VAL A 8 10.28 -42.73 37.64
C VAL A 8 11.18 -41.77 36.86
N GLU A 9 10.70 -41.27 35.72
CA GLU A 9 11.39 -40.21 34.98
C GLU A 9 11.21 -38.86 35.66
N VAL A 10 12.27 -38.36 36.29
CA VAL A 10 12.32 -37.01 36.87
C VAL A 10 12.70 -36.03 35.76
N VAL A 11 11.72 -35.40 35.14
CA VAL A 11 11.95 -34.31 34.16
C VAL A 11 12.20 -33.01 34.92
N GLN A 12 13.47 -32.65 35.07
CA GLN A 12 13.87 -31.36 35.64
C GLN A 12 13.88 -30.28 34.55
N PHE A 13 12.90 -29.38 34.58
CA PHE A 13 12.87 -28.21 33.70
C PHE A 13 13.87 -27.16 34.17
N ASN A 14 15.08 -27.23 33.64
CA ASN A 14 16.05 -26.15 33.75
C ASN A 14 15.67 -25.08 32.72
N GLU A 15 15.26 -23.92 33.23
CA GLU A 15 15.02 -22.65 32.53
C GLU A 15 13.56 -22.32 32.17
N ARG A 16 13.15 -21.13 32.62
CA ARG A 16 11.94 -20.45 32.14
C ARG A 16 12.13 -20.18 30.64
N PHE A 17 11.28 -20.75 29.80
CA PHE A 17 11.25 -20.47 28.37
C PHE A 17 10.72 -19.05 28.13
N CYS A 18 11.53 -18.05 28.44
CA CYS A 18 11.28 -16.65 28.12
C CYS A 18 11.58 -16.48 26.64
N GLY A 19 10.63 -16.85 25.77
CA GLY A 19 10.75 -16.91 24.32
C GLY A 19 11.63 -15.79 23.75
N ARG A 20 12.89 -16.11 23.45
CA ARG A 20 13.81 -15.18 22.82
C ARG A 20 13.34 -15.02 21.38
N LYS A 21 13.04 -13.78 20.98
CA LYS A 21 12.67 -13.47 19.60
C LYS A 21 13.84 -13.81 18.69
N ILE A 22 13.69 -14.85 17.86
CA ILE A 22 14.64 -15.14 16.78
C ILE A 22 14.61 -13.94 15.83
N PRO A 23 15.72 -13.22 15.63
CA PRO A 23 15.74 -12.13 14.67
C PRO A 23 15.47 -12.71 13.28
N LYS A 24 14.37 -12.28 12.66
CA LYS A 24 14.12 -12.59 11.25
C LYS A 24 15.28 -11.97 10.46
N LYS A 25 16.13 -12.81 9.87
CA LYS A 25 17.13 -12.36 8.90
C LYS A 25 16.38 -11.56 7.83
N LEU A 26 16.65 -10.25 7.76
CA LEU A 26 16.22 -9.43 6.64
C LEU A 26 16.95 -9.98 5.42
N ASN A 27 16.29 -10.82 4.64
CA ASN A 27 16.76 -11.15 3.30
C ASN A 27 16.80 -9.83 2.53
N LYS A 28 18.00 -9.23 2.44
CA LYS A 28 18.28 -8.15 1.52
C LYS A 28 17.81 -8.63 0.16
N PRO A 29 16.92 -7.92 -0.56
CA PRO A 29 16.58 -8.33 -1.91
C PRO A 29 17.89 -8.36 -2.69
N SER A 30 18.28 -9.56 -3.11
CA SER A 30 19.37 -9.81 -4.05
C SER A 30 19.25 -8.82 -5.20
N GLU A 31 20.38 -8.23 -5.60
CA GLU A 31 20.47 -7.30 -6.72
C GLU A 31 19.55 -7.70 -7.87
N SER A 32 18.79 -6.71 -8.34
CA SER A 32 18.14 -6.63 -9.65
C SER A 32 18.15 -7.93 -10.46
N MET A 33 17.10 -8.74 -10.32
CA MET A 33 16.72 -9.64 -11.40
C MET A 33 16.41 -8.73 -12.59
N LYS A 34 17.37 -8.56 -13.50
CA LYS A 34 17.10 -8.02 -14.83
C LYS A 34 16.12 -9.02 -15.44
N ILE A 35 14.87 -8.61 -15.56
CA ILE A 35 13.91 -9.31 -16.41
C ILE A 35 14.42 -9.05 -17.83
N GLU A 36 15.36 -9.87 -18.29
CA GLU A 36 15.73 -9.91 -19.69
C GLU A 36 14.47 -10.41 -20.43
N ASP A 37 13.91 -9.56 -21.30
CA ASP A 37 12.79 -9.91 -22.15
C ASP A 37 13.27 -10.96 -23.17
N THR A 38 13.25 -12.24 -22.79
CA THR A 38 13.51 -13.35 -23.71
C THR A 38 12.28 -13.54 -24.61
N SER A 39 12.08 -12.64 -25.56
CA SER A 39 11.21 -12.90 -26.70
C SER A 39 11.67 -12.07 -27.90
N THR A 40 12.52 -12.70 -28.71
CA THR A 40 12.98 -12.25 -30.03
C THR A 40 11.96 -12.60 -31.11
N GLU A 41 10.67 -12.39 -30.86
CA GLU A 41 9.62 -12.59 -31.86
C GLU A 41 8.76 -11.32 -31.88
N ALA A 42 8.78 -10.64 -33.04
CA ALA A 42 8.04 -9.43 -33.40
C ALA A 42 7.40 -8.64 -32.24
N LYS A 43 8.03 -7.52 -31.84
CA LYS A 43 7.56 -6.58 -30.82
C LYS A 43 6.21 -5.97 -31.20
N GLU A 44 5.12 -6.70 -31.02
CA GLU A 44 3.78 -6.14 -31.10
C GLU A 44 3.60 -5.09 -29.99
N PHE A 45 3.07 -3.93 -30.37
CA PHE A 45 2.88 -2.81 -29.45
C PHE A 45 1.80 -3.13 -28.42
N ASN A 46 2.24 -3.64 -27.27
CA ASN A 46 1.37 -3.94 -26.15
C ASN A 46 1.13 -2.68 -25.30
N ILE A 47 -0.06 -2.09 -25.41
CA ILE A 47 -0.45 -0.87 -24.67
C ILE A 47 -0.23 -1.02 -23.15
N LYS A 48 -0.49 -2.23 -22.60
CA LYS A 48 -0.30 -2.52 -21.17
C LYS A 48 1.18 -2.45 -20.76
N LYS A 49 2.09 -2.98 -21.59
CA LYS A 49 3.54 -2.96 -21.37
C LYS A 49 4.07 -1.53 -21.50
N ALA A 50 3.67 -0.82 -22.55
CA ALA A 50 4.02 0.59 -22.76
C ALA A 50 3.58 1.47 -21.58
N ARG A 51 2.36 1.27 -21.05
CA ARG A 51 1.87 2.01 -19.88
C ARG A 51 2.73 1.78 -18.64
N TYR A 52 3.20 0.54 -18.43
CA TYR A 52 4.10 0.22 -17.33
C TYR A 52 5.47 0.88 -17.50
N GLU A 53 6.04 0.83 -18.70
CA GLU A 53 7.33 1.47 -19.02
C GLU A 53 7.28 2.98 -18.83
N ILE A 54 6.22 3.63 -19.31
CA ILE A 54 5.99 5.07 -19.11
C ILE A 54 5.95 5.40 -17.62
N MET A 55 5.23 4.62 -16.80
CA MET A 55 5.21 4.82 -15.36
C MET A 55 6.59 4.64 -14.73
N ARG A 56 7.30 3.56 -15.06
CA ARG A 56 8.65 3.28 -14.55
C ARG A 56 9.61 4.40 -14.92
N PHE A 57 9.55 4.89 -16.15
CA PHE A 57 10.37 5.99 -16.66
C PHE A 57 10.06 7.30 -15.92
N GLY A 58 8.78 7.66 -15.76
CA GLY A 58 8.37 8.88 -15.06
C GLY A 58 8.86 8.95 -13.62
N ILE A 59 8.94 7.80 -12.92
CA ILE A 59 9.45 7.71 -11.54
C ILE A 59 10.95 8.02 -11.44
N SER A 60 11.72 7.74 -12.49
CA SER A 60 13.17 7.92 -12.47
C SER A 60 13.61 9.39 -12.40
N GLY A 61 12.76 10.32 -12.85
CA GLY A 61 13.07 11.75 -12.93
C GLY A 61 12.70 12.59 -11.70
N PHE A 62 12.09 12.01 -10.67
CA PHE A 62 11.70 12.74 -9.46
C PHE A 62 12.77 12.72 -8.36
N ASP A 63 12.65 13.66 -7.41
CA ASP A 63 13.45 13.70 -6.19
C ASP A 63 13.37 12.39 -5.40
N LYS A 64 14.42 12.09 -4.64
CA LYS A 64 14.58 10.79 -3.94
C LYS A 64 13.40 10.41 -3.05
N GLU A 65 12.78 11.37 -2.37
CA GLU A 65 11.64 11.13 -1.48
C GLU A 65 10.38 10.76 -2.26
N ARG A 66 10.05 11.58 -3.26
CA ARG A 66 8.91 11.35 -4.15
C ARG A 66 9.06 10.07 -4.96
N GLN A 67 10.27 9.81 -5.45
CA GLN A 67 10.61 8.58 -6.14
C GLN A 67 10.33 7.34 -5.27
N LYS A 68 10.63 7.37 -3.97
CA LYS A 68 10.32 6.24 -3.07
C LYS A 68 8.81 6.03 -2.94
N GLN A 69 8.05 7.11 -2.78
CA GLN A 69 6.59 7.04 -2.66
C GLN A 69 5.97 6.47 -3.94
N ASP A 70 6.41 6.94 -5.12
CA ASP A 70 5.89 6.47 -6.40
C ASP A 70 6.29 5.03 -6.70
N LYS A 71 7.51 4.60 -6.31
CA LYS A 71 7.94 3.20 -6.39
C LYS A 71 7.04 2.29 -5.54
N ILE A 72 6.70 2.71 -4.32
CA ILE A 72 5.78 1.99 -3.44
C ILE A 72 4.39 1.92 -4.08
N ALA A 73 3.88 3.03 -4.61
CA ALA A 73 2.59 3.07 -5.28
C ALA A 73 2.53 2.15 -6.52
N LEU A 74 3.59 2.14 -7.34
CA LEU A 74 3.73 1.23 -8.46
C LEU A 74 3.73 -0.22 -7.99
N ALA A 75 4.52 -0.55 -6.97
CA ALA A 75 4.57 -1.90 -6.41
C ALA A 75 3.18 -2.37 -5.92
N ILE A 76 2.45 -1.51 -5.19
CA ILE A 76 1.07 -1.81 -4.75
C ILE A 76 0.16 -2.07 -5.94
N ARG A 77 0.26 -1.26 -7.00
CA ARG A 77 -0.52 -1.45 -8.23
C ARG A 77 -0.20 -2.76 -8.96
N LEU A 78 1.03 -3.25 -8.87
CA LEU A 78 1.44 -4.57 -9.37
C LEU A 78 1.02 -5.73 -8.45
N GLY A 79 0.35 -5.44 -7.33
CA GLY A 79 -0.14 -6.43 -6.38
C GLY A 79 0.77 -6.65 -5.17
N ALA A 80 1.81 -5.83 -4.97
CA ALA A 80 2.59 -5.89 -3.74
C ALA A 80 1.74 -5.48 -2.54
N LYS A 81 2.01 -6.10 -1.38
CA LYS A 81 1.33 -5.77 -0.13
C LYS A 81 1.73 -4.35 0.30
N PRO A 82 0.79 -3.47 0.67
CA PRO A 82 1.10 -2.12 1.14
C PRO A 82 1.96 -2.16 2.42
N PRO A 83 2.80 -1.14 2.64
CA PRO A 83 3.63 -1.06 3.84
C PRO A 83 2.76 -0.99 5.10
N LYS A 84 3.27 -1.53 6.20
CA LYS A 84 2.59 -1.49 7.49
C LYS A 84 2.54 -0.05 8.00
N LYS A 85 1.38 0.37 8.52
CA LYS A 85 1.22 1.67 9.19
C LYS A 85 2.08 1.74 10.45
N GLU A 86 2.54 2.94 10.76
CA GLU A 86 3.24 3.22 12.01
C GLU A 86 2.34 2.93 13.22
N TYR A 87 2.97 2.55 14.33
CA TYR A 87 2.25 2.33 15.57
C TYR A 87 1.84 3.69 16.16
N THR A 88 0.55 3.85 16.45
CA THR A 88 0.00 5.04 17.09
C THR A 88 -0.88 4.65 18.26
N ASN A 89 -0.92 5.49 19.30
CA ASN A 89 -1.81 5.29 20.43
C ASN A 89 -3.28 5.37 19.97
N TYR A 90 -4.12 4.48 20.49
CA TYR A 90 -5.53 4.38 20.09
C TYR A 90 -6.32 5.69 20.27
N LYS A 91 -6.08 6.43 21.36
CA LYS A 91 -6.77 7.71 21.61
C LYS A 91 -6.44 8.75 20.52
N ILE A 92 -5.15 8.87 20.17
CA ILE A 92 -4.67 9.76 19.12
C ILE A 92 -5.26 9.37 17.76
N LEU A 93 -5.25 8.08 17.44
CA LEU A 93 -5.82 7.57 16.18
C LEU A 93 -7.32 7.87 16.08
N MET A 94 -8.06 7.74 17.18
CA MET A 94 -9.49 8.04 17.22
C MET A 94 -9.78 9.53 17.04
N GLU A 95 -8.98 10.40 17.66
CA GLU A 95 -9.08 11.85 17.47
C GLU A 95 -8.79 12.25 16.02
N GLN A 96 -7.72 11.71 15.42
CA GLN A 96 -7.39 11.94 14.01
C GLN A 96 -8.56 11.51 13.10
N LYS A 97 -9.17 10.35 13.34
CA LYS A 97 -10.34 9.89 12.58
C LYS A 97 -11.56 10.80 12.74
N LYS A 98 -11.78 11.39 13.91
CA LYS A 98 -12.88 12.34 14.11
C LYS A 98 -12.65 13.62 13.31
N LYS A 99 -11.45 14.21 13.40
CA LYS A 99 -11.07 15.42 12.65
C LYS A 99 -11.20 15.22 11.14
N LEU A 100 -10.66 14.12 10.60
CA LEU A 100 -10.76 13.80 9.18
C LEU A 100 -12.22 13.68 8.71
N LYS A 101 -13.10 13.07 9.52
CA LYS A 101 -14.54 12.97 9.19
C LYS A 101 -15.23 14.33 9.19
N GLU A 102 -14.86 15.24 10.09
CA GLU A 102 -15.40 16.59 10.15
C GLU A 102 -14.93 17.42 8.95
N GLU A 103 -13.63 17.35 8.62
CA GLU A 103 -13.05 17.97 7.42
C GLU A 103 -13.69 17.44 6.14
N GLU A 104 -13.90 16.12 6.00
CA GLU A 104 -14.59 15.55 4.85
C GLU A 104 -16.04 16.03 4.73
N LYS A 105 -16.74 16.21 5.86
CA LYS A 105 -18.10 16.75 5.85
C LYS A 105 -18.11 18.21 5.41
N ALA A 106 -17.20 19.02 5.93
CA ALA A 106 -17.05 20.43 5.55
C ALA A 106 -16.71 20.57 4.05
N GLN A 107 -15.76 19.78 3.55
CA GLN A 107 -15.43 19.78 2.12
C GLN A 107 -16.63 19.37 1.24
N LYS A 108 -17.43 18.40 1.68
CA LYS A 108 -18.65 18.00 0.95
C LYS A 108 -19.70 19.10 0.94
N THR A 109 -19.89 19.81 2.06
CA THR A 109 -20.81 20.96 2.11
C THR A 109 -20.32 22.08 1.20
N ASP A 110 -19.02 22.38 1.22
CA ASP A 110 -18.43 23.42 0.37
C ASP A 110 -18.56 23.07 -1.12
N GLN A 111 -18.27 21.81 -1.49
CA GLN A 111 -18.49 21.32 -2.84
C GLN A 111 -19.97 21.38 -3.26
N TYR A 112 -20.89 21.07 -2.34
CA TYR A 112 -22.32 21.17 -2.60
C TYR A 112 -22.73 22.62 -2.85
N ILE A 113 -22.30 23.56 -2.01
CA ILE A 113 -22.56 25.01 -2.17
C ILE A 113 -21.99 25.51 -3.49
N LEU A 114 -20.74 25.16 -3.83
CA LEU A 114 -20.11 25.51 -5.10
C LEU A 114 -20.87 24.98 -6.33
N LYS A 115 -21.46 23.78 -6.23
CA LYS A 115 -22.31 23.21 -7.29
C LYS A 115 -23.62 23.97 -7.43
N GLN A 116 -24.24 24.41 -6.34
CA GLN A 116 -25.46 25.23 -6.39
C GLN A 116 -25.18 26.63 -6.97
N LEU A 117 -24.03 27.23 -6.65
CA LEU A 117 -23.62 28.54 -7.16
C LEU A 117 -23.22 28.51 -8.64
N LYS A 118 -22.69 27.38 -9.14
CA LYS A 118 -22.51 27.13 -10.58
C LYS A 118 -23.87 26.89 -11.24
N GLY A 119 -24.64 27.97 -11.40
CA GLY A 119 -25.92 27.95 -12.11
C GLY A 119 -25.81 27.27 -13.49
N ARG A 120 -26.89 26.64 -13.93
CA ARG A 120 -26.99 26.06 -15.29
C ARG A 120 -26.67 27.14 -16.32
N LYS A 121 -25.64 26.93 -17.16
CA LYS A 121 -25.38 27.79 -18.32
C LYS A 121 -26.66 27.81 -19.18
N LYS A 122 -27.27 29.00 -19.34
CA LYS A 122 -28.38 29.17 -20.29
C LYS A 122 -27.83 28.96 -21.70
N THR A 123 -28.06 27.78 -22.27
CA THR A 123 -27.82 27.53 -23.68
C THR A 123 -28.82 28.37 -24.46
N HIS A 124 -28.36 29.46 -25.09
CA HIS A 124 -29.17 30.19 -26.06
C HIS A 124 -29.39 29.29 -27.28
N SER A 125 -30.48 28.52 -27.29
CA SER A 125 -30.95 27.86 -28.49
C SER A 125 -31.42 28.94 -29.46
N LYS A 126 -30.66 29.20 -30.53
CA LYS A 126 -31.08 30.08 -31.62
C LYS A 126 -32.37 29.48 -32.22
N LYS A 127 -33.51 30.12 -31.97
CA LYS A 127 -34.77 29.75 -32.63
C LYS A 127 -34.56 29.99 -34.12
N ARG A 128 -34.62 28.94 -34.94
CA ARG A 128 -34.62 29.06 -36.39
C ARG A 128 -35.94 29.74 -36.76
N ILE A 129 -35.85 30.96 -37.30
CA ILE A 129 -36.99 31.66 -37.89
C ILE A 129 -37.32 30.94 -39.21
N LYS A 130 -38.61 30.66 -39.42
CA LYS A 130 -39.15 29.99 -40.62
C LYS A 130 -39.16 30.93 -41.80
#